data_AF-A0A537QSY9-F1
#
_entry.id   AF-A0A537QSY9-F1
#
_cell.length_a   1.000
_cell.length_b   1.000
_cell.length_c   1.000
_cell.angle_alpha   90.00
_cell.angle_beta   90.00
_cell.angle_gamma   90.00
#
_symmetry.space_group_name_H-M   'P 1'
#
loop_
_entity.id
_entity.type
_entity.pdbx_description
1 polymer ?
#
loop_
_entity_poly.entity_id
_entity_poly.type
_entity_poly.pdbx_seq_one_letter_code
_entity_poly.pdbx_strand_id
1 'polypeptide(L)'
;MRYAAFVISLLLLMAPADAAVTPEIDPRASLEVVQRWIYNYRAKPDYAHVPAAVRVLFHSQSFKEPENAGIYLGFIAGAIGSNPAKAEQLVTSFFPIAPEDEWVIVRAIAYSGLPDWRYLLRKLAPRMPGRKVMIDSYLANTLPTLANIPLEETKIGMFDKMRGVFTKNPFAKEEKKLKLVQTFASNQDLLDTLWGYYFATGSHLPVLRIMQMLPWTK
;
A
#
# COMPACT_ATOMS: atom_id res chain seq x y z
N MET A 1 -1.82 -40.46 -47.15
CA MET A 1 -1.07 -40.46 -45.88
C MET A 1 -0.15 -39.24 -45.75
N ARG A 2 -0.70 -38.01 -45.76
CA ARG A 2 0.09 -36.78 -45.55
C ARG A 2 -0.58 -35.75 -44.62
N TYR A 3 -1.86 -35.94 -44.29
CA TYR A 3 -2.61 -35.04 -43.40
C TYR A 3 -2.69 -35.54 -41.94
N ALA A 4 -2.37 -36.81 -41.68
CA ALA A 4 -2.35 -37.35 -40.32
C ALA A 4 -1.11 -36.91 -39.51
N ALA A 5 -0.01 -36.56 -40.17
CA ALA A 5 1.24 -36.14 -39.52
C ALA A 5 1.20 -34.69 -38.98
N PHE A 6 0.36 -33.84 -39.56
CA PHE A 6 0.28 -32.43 -39.15
C PHE A 6 -0.54 -32.22 -37.87
N VAL A 7 -1.52 -33.07 -37.57
CA VAL A 7 -2.35 -32.95 -36.36
C VAL A 7 -1.58 -33.34 -35.10
N ILE A 8 -0.65 -34.28 -35.21
CA ILE A 8 0.16 -34.74 -34.06
C ILE A 8 1.22 -33.69 -33.68
N SER A 9 1.69 -32.90 -34.65
CA SER A 9 2.72 -31.88 -34.42
C SER A 9 2.19 -30.64 -33.70
N LEU A 10 0.88 -30.35 -33.80
CA LEU A 10 0.26 -29.19 -33.14
C LEU A 10 -0.13 -29.45 -31.67
N LEU A 11 -0.25 -30.73 -31.27
CA LEU A 11 -0.57 -31.13 -29.90
C LEU A 11 0.66 -31.15 -28.96
N LEU A 12 1.87 -31.09 -29.51
CA LEU A 12 3.13 -31.14 -28.74
C LEU A 12 3.66 -29.78 -28.27
N LEU A 13 2.94 -28.68 -28.55
CA LEU A 13 3.28 -27.32 -28.08
C LEU A 13 2.46 -26.86 -26.86
N MET A 14 1.56 -27.70 -26.35
CA MET A 14 0.96 -27.46 -25.03
C MET A 14 1.93 -27.98 -23.95
N ALA A 15 2.93 -27.16 -23.63
CA ALA A 15 3.60 -27.29 -22.35
C ALA A 15 2.54 -27.29 -21.25
N PRO A 16 2.63 -28.16 -20.23
CA PRO A 16 1.77 -28.02 -19.08
C PRO A 16 2.05 -26.62 -18.52
N ALA A 17 1.02 -25.80 -18.39
CA ALA A 17 1.10 -24.67 -17.48
C ALA A 17 1.35 -25.30 -16.12
N ASP A 18 2.61 -25.25 -15.65
CA ASP A 18 2.94 -25.64 -14.29
C ASP A 18 1.99 -24.85 -13.38
N ALA A 19 1.01 -25.56 -12.83
CA ALA A 19 0.17 -25.04 -11.78
C ALA A 19 1.12 -24.82 -10.61
N ALA A 20 1.63 -23.60 -10.49
CA ALA A 20 2.48 -23.18 -9.38
C ALA A 20 1.73 -23.57 -8.10
N VAL A 21 2.28 -24.57 -7.40
CA VAL A 21 1.76 -25.01 -6.10
C VAL A 21 1.75 -23.77 -5.22
N THR A 22 0.56 -23.28 -4.89
CA THR A 22 0.41 -22.15 -3.97
C THR A 22 1.05 -22.57 -2.65
N PRO A 23 2.11 -21.88 -2.19
CA PRO A 23 2.71 -22.22 -0.91
C PRO A 23 1.66 -21.96 0.17
N GLU A 24 1.26 -23.02 0.88
CA GLU A 24 0.52 -22.91 2.12
C GLU A 24 1.40 -22.13 3.09
N ILE A 25 0.94 -20.95 3.53
CA ILE A 25 1.76 -20.10 4.39
C ILE A 25 1.68 -20.64 5.82
N ASP A 26 2.70 -21.40 6.20
CA ASP A 26 2.98 -21.71 7.60
C ASP A 26 3.26 -20.39 8.35
N PRO A 27 2.69 -20.15 9.54
CA PRO A 27 3.11 -19.07 10.43
C PRO A 27 4.61 -19.04 10.78
N ARG A 28 5.35 -20.11 10.49
CA ARG A 28 6.81 -20.24 10.58
C ARG A 28 7.54 -20.03 9.25
N ALA A 29 6.82 -19.68 8.19
CA ALA A 29 7.41 -19.39 6.89
C ALA A 29 8.45 -18.27 7.01
N SER A 30 9.52 -18.37 6.22
CA SER A 30 10.51 -17.30 6.13
C SER A 30 9.92 -16.07 5.43
N LEU A 31 10.53 -14.91 5.65
CA LEU A 31 10.17 -13.68 4.96
C LEU A 31 10.19 -13.85 3.43
N GLU A 32 11.16 -14.60 2.89
CA GLU A 32 11.28 -14.86 1.44
C GLU A 32 10.05 -15.60 0.89
N VAL A 33 9.54 -16.60 1.62
CA VAL A 33 8.32 -17.32 1.22
C VAL A 33 7.12 -16.38 1.16
N VAL A 34 6.97 -15.52 2.18
CA VAL A 34 5.87 -14.55 2.23
C VAL A 34 6.00 -13.50 1.12
N GLN A 35 7.19 -12.99 0.85
CA GLN A 35 7.44 -12.07 -0.28
C GLN A 35 7.04 -12.70 -1.62
N ARG A 36 7.49 -13.93 -1.88
CA ARG A 36 7.14 -14.64 -3.12
C ARG A 36 5.65 -14.91 -3.21
N TRP A 37 4.99 -15.21 -2.10
CA TRP A 37 3.55 -15.35 -2.06
C TRP A 37 2.83 -14.03 -2.37
N ILE A 38 3.25 -12.90 -1.78
CA ILE A 38 2.70 -11.57 -2.06
C ILE A 38 2.80 -11.24 -3.55
N TYR A 39 3.95 -11.45 -4.17
CA TYR A 39 4.17 -11.13 -5.60
C TYR A 39 3.27 -11.94 -6.54
N ASN A 40 2.89 -13.15 -6.14
CA ASN A 40 2.01 -14.03 -6.92
C ASN A 40 0.54 -14.00 -6.49
N TYR A 41 0.22 -13.31 -5.39
CA TYR A 41 -1.10 -13.34 -4.74
C TYR A 41 -2.25 -13.06 -5.71
N ARG A 42 -2.12 -12.03 -6.54
CA ARG A 42 -3.16 -11.62 -7.51
C ARG A 42 -3.59 -12.72 -8.47
N ALA A 43 -2.71 -13.69 -8.78
CA ALA A 43 -3.03 -14.75 -9.73
C ALA A 43 -4.05 -15.73 -9.15
N LYS A 44 -4.00 -15.96 -7.83
CA LYS A 44 -4.96 -16.78 -7.09
C LYS A 44 -5.09 -16.23 -5.66
N PRO A 45 -5.96 -15.23 -5.45
CA PRO A 45 -6.08 -14.57 -4.16
C PRO A 45 -6.49 -15.54 -3.06
N ASP A 46 -5.71 -15.55 -1.99
CA ASP A 46 -5.94 -16.39 -0.82
C ASP A 46 -6.09 -15.53 0.44
N TYR A 47 -7.31 -15.03 0.64
CA TYR A 47 -7.61 -14.12 1.74
C TYR A 47 -7.43 -14.77 3.13
N ALA A 48 -7.58 -16.10 3.22
CA ALA A 48 -7.53 -16.82 4.48
C ALA A 48 -6.11 -16.79 5.10
N HIS A 49 -5.08 -16.74 4.27
CA HIS A 49 -3.69 -16.74 4.71
C HIS A 49 -3.09 -15.34 4.92
N VAL A 50 -3.81 -14.27 4.58
CA VAL A 50 -3.35 -12.88 4.81
C VAL A 50 -2.98 -12.63 6.28
N PRO A 51 -3.76 -13.05 7.30
CA PRO A 51 -3.36 -12.92 8.70
C PRO A 51 -2.01 -13.55 9.02
N ALA A 52 -1.74 -14.76 8.51
CA ALA A 52 -0.49 -15.47 8.75
C ALA A 52 0.70 -14.76 8.08
N ALA A 53 0.56 -14.38 6.81
CA ALA A 53 1.56 -13.61 6.07
C ALA A 53 1.93 -12.30 6.80
N VAL A 54 0.92 -11.53 7.22
CA VAL A 54 1.12 -10.24 7.88
C VAL A 54 1.83 -10.40 9.23
N ARG A 55 1.53 -11.46 9.99
CA ARG A 55 2.25 -11.75 11.23
C ARG A 55 3.73 -12.04 10.99
N VAL A 56 4.07 -12.78 9.93
CA VAL A 56 5.48 -13.00 9.56
C VAL A 56 6.17 -11.67 9.28
N LEU A 57 5.53 -10.74 8.55
CA LEU A 57 6.10 -9.41 8.26
C LEU A 57 6.38 -8.57 9.51
N PHE A 58 5.46 -8.60 10.49
CA PHE A 58 5.69 -7.94 11.78
C PHE A 58 6.84 -8.59 12.54
N HIS A 59 6.92 -9.93 12.59
CA HIS A 59 8.00 -10.63 13.28
C HIS A 59 9.37 -10.46 12.61
N SER A 60 9.43 -10.29 11.28
CA SER A 60 10.67 -10.08 10.54
C SER A 60 11.16 -8.63 10.55
N GLN A 61 10.55 -7.74 11.34
CA GLN A 61 10.89 -6.32 11.44
C GLN A 61 10.81 -5.58 10.09
N SER A 62 9.96 -6.03 9.17
CA SER A 62 9.84 -5.47 7.82
C SER A 62 9.24 -4.06 7.79
N PHE A 63 8.79 -3.54 8.94
CA PHE A 63 8.18 -2.23 9.10
C PHE A 63 9.01 -1.23 9.92
N LYS A 64 10.21 -1.65 10.35
CA LYS A 64 11.11 -0.81 11.16
C LYS A 64 11.58 0.43 10.41
N GLU A 65 11.81 0.28 9.10
CA GLU A 65 12.20 1.35 8.18
C GLU A 65 10.99 1.64 7.26
N PRO A 66 10.25 2.75 7.50
CA PRO A 66 9.06 3.09 6.72
C PRO A 66 9.29 3.15 5.21
N GLU A 67 10.48 3.57 4.79
CA GLU A 67 10.93 3.63 3.40
C GLU A 67 10.95 2.27 2.70
N ASN A 68 11.19 1.19 3.44
CA ASN A 68 11.26 -0.18 2.92
C ASN A 68 9.94 -0.95 3.09
N ALA A 69 8.97 -0.34 3.78
CA ALA A 69 7.69 -0.97 4.11
C ALA A 69 6.63 -0.83 3.00
N GLY A 70 6.89 -0.02 1.97
CA GLY A 70 5.89 0.39 0.97
C GLY A 70 5.10 -0.76 0.37
N ILE A 71 5.78 -1.78 -0.16
CA ILE A 71 5.13 -2.96 -0.77
C ILE A 71 4.19 -3.65 0.21
N TYR A 72 4.65 -3.89 1.43
CA TYR A 72 3.88 -4.60 2.45
C TYR A 72 2.70 -3.80 2.95
N LEU A 73 2.90 -2.51 3.21
CA LEU A 73 1.84 -1.57 3.56
C LEU A 73 0.75 -1.54 2.47
N GLY A 74 1.18 -1.42 1.21
CA GLY A 74 0.29 -1.43 0.05
C GLY A 74 -0.51 -2.72 -0.05
N PHE A 75 0.16 -3.86 0.14
CA PHE A 75 -0.48 -5.17 0.13
C PHE A 75 -1.55 -5.29 1.22
N ILE A 76 -1.22 -4.91 2.46
CA ILE A 76 -2.17 -4.94 3.59
C ILE A 76 -3.36 -4.00 3.30
N ALA A 77 -3.11 -2.79 2.82
CA ALA A 77 -4.16 -1.85 2.45
C ALA A 77 -5.08 -2.43 1.38
N GLY A 78 -4.52 -3.01 0.32
CA GLY A 78 -5.26 -3.65 -0.75
C GLY A 78 -6.06 -4.85 -0.26
N ALA A 79 -5.50 -5.70 0.61
CA ALA A 79 -6.21 -6.82 1.19
C ALA A 79 -7.42 -6.35 2.02
N ILE A 80 -7.26 -5.33 2.87
CA ILE A 80 -8.36 -4.71 3.62
C ILE A 80 -9.46 -4.20 2.67
N GLY A 81 -9.07 -3.51 1.59
CA GLY A 81 -10.00 -2.94 0.61
C GLY A 81 -10.75 -3.98 -0.24
N SER A 82 -10.09 -5.09 -0.57
CA SER A 82 -10.64 -6.17 -1.41
C SER A 82 -11.82 -6.90 -0.78
N ASN A 83 -12.00 -6.82 0.54
CA ASN A 83 -13.10 -7.51 1.21
C ASN A 83 -13.70 -6.67 2.37
N PRO A 84 -14.55 -5.67 2.05
CA PRO A 84 -15.13 -4.77 3.05
C PRO A 84 -15.86 -5.49 4.19
N ALA A 85 -16.59 -6.57 3.89
CA ALA A 85 -17.35 -7.33 4.87
C ALA A 85 -16.45 -8.05 5.90
N LYS A 86 -15.21 -8.39 5.52
CA LYS A 86 -14.23 -9.06 6.40
C LYS A 86 -13.11 -8.13 6.86
N ALA A 87 -13.14 -6.84 6.50
CA ALA A 87 -12.06 -5.90 6.77
C ALA A 87 -11.80 -5.77 8.28
N GLU A 88 -12.84 -5.59 9.08
CA GLU A 88 -12.69 -5.47 10.54
C GLU A 88 -12.09 -6.74 11.16
N GLN A 89 -12.61 -7.91 10.78
CA GLN A 89 -12.11 -9.20 11.27
C GLN A 89 -10.64 -9.40 10.87
N LEU A 90 -10.28 -9.07 9.62
CA LEU A 90 -8.92 -9.16 9.12
C LEU A 90 -7.99 -8.27 9.95
N VAL A 91 -8.30 -6.98 10.11
CA VAL A 91 -7.43 -6.07 10.85
C VAL A 91 -7.32 -6.46 12.32
N THR A 92 -8.42 -6.91 12.93
CA THR A 92 -8.43 -7.41 14.30
C THR A 92 -7.50 -8.60 14.50
N SER A 93 -7.36 -9.46 13.47
CA SER A 93 -6.51 -10.67 13.52
C SER A 93 -5.00 -10.40 13.55
N PHE A 94 -4.59 -9.19 13.16
CA PHE A 94 -3.18 -8.78 13.18
C PHE A 94 -2.67 -8.51 14.61
N PHE A 95 -3.56 -8.16 15.55
CA PHE A 95 -3.19 -7.86 16.93
C PHE A 95 -2.87 -9.13 17.75
N PRO A 96 -1.97 -9.03 18.75
CA PRO A 96 -1.21 -7.84 19.15
C PRO A 96 -0.06 -7.53 18.19
N ILE A 97 0.28 -6.24 18.06
CA ILE A 97 1.43 -5.75 17.28
C ILE A 97 2.31 -4.88 18.17
N ALA A 98 3.60 -4.78 17.84
CA ALA A 98 4.51 -3.91 18.56
C ALA A 98 4.11 -2.43 18.37
N PRO A 99 4.20 -1.56 19.41
CA PRO A 99 3.86 -0.14 19.30
C PRO A 99 4.58 0.58 18.14
N GLU A 100 5.81 0.16 17.85
CA GLU A 100 6.66 0.67 16.78
C GLU A 100 6.07 0.43 15.40
N ASP A 101 5.24 -0.61 15.23
CA ASP A 101 4.69 -1.04 13.95
C ASP A 101 3.19 -0.69 13.78
N GLU A 102 2.52 -0.21 14.84
CA GLU A 102 1.10 0.19 14.80
C GLU A 102 0.75 1.19 13.69
N TRP A 103 1.71 2.03 13.29
CA TRP A 103 1.52 3.01 12.21
C TRP A 103 1.11 2.36 10.89
N VAL A 104 1.56 1.12 10.65
CA VAL A 104 1.26 0.36 9.43
C VAL A 104 -0.23 0.09 9.34
N ILE A 105 -0.86 -0.32 10.45
CA ILE A 105 -2.29 -0.60 10.49
C ILE A 105 -3.10 0.67 10.29
N VAL A 106 -2.72 1.77 10.94
CA VAL A 106 -3.37 3.07 10.77
C VAL A 106 -3.34 3.51 9.31
N ARG A 107 -2.16 3.47 8.68
CA ARG A 107 -1.98 3.89 7.29
C ARG A 107 -2.65 2.91 6.32
N ALA A 108 -2.59 1.60 6.56
CA ALA A 108 -3.22 0.60 5.71
C ALA A 108 -4.75 0.75 5.68
N ILE A 109 -5.40 1.01 6.82
CA ILE A 109 -6.84 1.30 6.86
C ILE A 109 -7.15 2.56 6.04
N ALA A 110 -6.40 3.65 6.26
CA ALA A 110 -6.60 4.90 5.52
C ALA A 110 -6.36 4.76 4.00
N TYR A 111 -5.48 3.84 3.60
CA TYR A 111 -5.10 3.60 2.21
C TYR A 111 -5.95 2.52 1.54
N SER A 112 -6.76 1.78 2.31
CA SER A 112 -7.52 0.63 1.82
C SER A 112 -8.51 0.94 0.70
N GLY A 113 -9.01 2.17 0.65
CA GLY A 113 -10.07 2.56 -0.27
C GLY A 113 -11.48 2.16 0.19
N LEU A 114 -11.64 1.61 1.40
CA LEU A 114 -12.96 1.36 1.99
C LEU A 114 -13.75 2.67 2.13
N PRO A 115 -15.03 2.74 1.73
CA PRO A 115 -15.85 3.95 1.91
C PRO A 115 -15.97 4.40 3.38
N ASP A 116 -16.02 3.44 4.30
CA ASP A 116 -16.21 3.61 5.73
C ASP A 116 -14.91 3.44 6.54
N TRP A 117 -13.74 3.57 5.92
CA TRP A 117 -12.44 3.41 6.57
C TRP A 117 -12.28 4.21 7.87
N ARG A 118 -12.90 5.40 7.96
CA ARG A 118 -12.88 6.24 9.17
C ARG A 118 -13.61 5.60 10.35
N TYR A 119 -14.71 4.90 10.08
CA TYR A 119 -15.43 4.16 11.11
C TYR A 119 -14.57 3.02 11.64
N LEU A 120 -14.00 2.22 10.73
CA LEU A 120 -13.07 1.14 11.08
C LEU A 120 -11.87 1.67 11.90
N LEU A 121 -11.25 2.77 11.47
CA LEU A 121 -10.11 3.36 12.16
C LEU A 121 -10.48 3.84 13.57
N ARG A 122 -11.62 4.50 13.75
CA ARG A 122 -12.10 4.92 15.09
C ARG A 122 -12.36 3.73 16.00
N LYS A 123 -12.94 2.65 15.46
CA LYS A 123 -13.23 1.44 16.22
C LYS A 123 -11.95 0.76 16.74
N LEU A 124 -10.88 0.79 15.95
CA LEU A 124 -9.61 0.18 16.31
C LEU A 124 -8.64 1.11 17.05
N ALA A 125 -8.89 2.42 17.06
CA ALA A 125 -8.05 3.41 17.73
C ALA A 125 -7.72 3.08 19.21
N PRO A 126 -8.64 2.54 20.03
CA PRO A 126 -8.30 2.16 21.42
C PRO A 126 -7.20 1.09 21.54
N ARG A 127 -6.95 0.31 20.49
CA ARG A 127 -5.89 -0.72 20.46
C ARG A 127 -4.52 -0.19 20.06
N MET A 128 -4.43 1.07 19.60
CA MET A 128 -3.20 1.71 19.12
C MET A 128 -3.01 3.09 19.78
N PRO A 129 -2.98 3.17 21.13
CA PRO A 129 -2.95 4.45 21.83
C PRO A 129 -1.70 5.27 21.48
N GLY A 130 -0.57 4.62 21.18
CA GLY A 130 0.67 5.27 20.76
C GLY A 130 0.57 6.01 19.42
N ARG A 131 -0.45 5.72 18.60
CA ARG A 131 -0.67 6.34 17.28
C ARG A 131 -1.82 7.35 17.25
N LYS A 132 -2.31 7.80 18.40
CA LYS A 132 -3.40 8.78 18.50
C LYS A 132 -3.22 10.01 17.61
N VAL A 133 -2.03 10.62 17.59
CA VAL A 133 -1.76 11.82 16.77
C VAL A 133 -1.92 11.53 15.27
N MET A 134 -1.44 10.37 14.81
CA MET A 134 -1.56 9.96 13.41
C MET A 134 -3.03 9.65 13.06
N ILE A 135 -3.73 8.93 13.94
CA ILE A 135 -5.15 8.60 13.79
C ILE A 135 -5.98 9.88 13.68
N ASP A 136 -5.81 10.80 14.62
CA ASP A 136 -6.53 12.08 14.65
C ASP A 136 -6.23 12.89 13.37
N SER A 137 -5.00 12.85 12.88
CA SER A 137 -4.61 13.53 11.62
C SER A 137 -5.31 12.96 10.38
N TYR A 138 -5.41 11.64 10.26
CA TYR A 138 -6.20 11.03 9.18
C TYR A 138 -7.69 11.35 9.31
N LEU A 139 -8.25 11.22 10.52
CA LEU A 139 -9.67 11.50 10.75
C LEU A 139 -10.03 12.97 10.48
N ALA A 140 -9.11 13.90 10.73
CA ALA A 140 -9.23 15.32 10.45
C ALA A 140 -8.90 15.70 8.99
N ASN A 141 -8.53 14.74 8.14
CA ASN A 141 -8.08 14.96 6.74
C ASN A 141 -6.84 15.84 6.61
N THR A 142 -6.00 15.94 7.66
CA THR A 142 -4.71 16.63 7.56
C THR A 142 -3.65 15.75 6.91
N LEU A 143 -3.81 14.42 6.98
CA LEU A 143 -3.05 13.45 6.19
C LEU A 143 -3.87 12.91 5.01
N PRO A 144 -3.30 12.84 3.80
CA PRO A 144 -4.00 12.33 2.62
C PRO A 144 -4.12 10.81 2.65
N THR A 145 -5.22 10.27 2.10
CA THR A 145 -5.32 8.85 1.74
C THR A 145 -4.52 8.58 0.47
N LEU A 146 -4.20 7.30 0.20
CA LEU A 146 -3.42 6.91 -0.99
C LEU A 146 -3.99 7.49 -2.29
N ALA A 147 -5.32 7.52 -2.41
CA ALA A 147 -6.02 8.06 -3.57
C ALA A 147 -5.89 9.58 -3.73
N ASN A 148 -5.59 10.32 -2.66
CA ASN A 148 -5.56 11.77 -2.61
C ASN A 148 -4.15 12.37 -2.54
N ILE A 149 -3.10 11.53 -2.49
CA ILE A 149 -1.73 12.01 -2.51
C ILE A 149 -1.41 12.61 -3.89
N PRO A 150 -0.90 13.85 -3.98
CA PRO A 150 -0.55 14.47 -5.25
C PRO A 150 0.53 13.69 -6.01
N LEU A 151 0.40 13.60 -7.33
CA LEU A 151 1.38 12.92 -8.19
C LEU A 151 2.69 13.71 -8.29
N GLU A 152 2.59 15.03 -8.36
CA GLU A 152 3.74 15.94 -8.47
C GLU A 152 3.74 16.94 -7.33
N GLU A 153 4.92 17.43 -6.97
CA GLU A 153 5.07 18.62 -6.14
C GLU A 153 4.32 19.77 -6.80
N THR A 154 3.26 20.26 -6.16
CA THR A 154 2.63 21.52 -6.55
C THR A 154 3.69 22.60 -6.50
N LYS A 155 4.23 22.99 -7.66
CA LYS A 155 5.15 24.12 -7.77
C LYS A 155 4.46 25.30 -7.09
N ILE A 156 5.01 25.72 -5.94
CA ILE A 156 4.56 26.91 -5.22
C ILE A 156 4.49 28.03 -6.26
N GLY A 157 3.27 28.49 -6.55
CA GLY A 157 3.04 29.43 -7.64
C GLY A 157 3.85 30.70 -7.44
N MET A 158 4.31 31.32 -8.52
CA MET A 158 5.09 32.57 -8.48
C MET A 158 4.40 33.67 -7.63
N PHE A 159 3.06 33.66 -7.60
CA PHE A 159 2.25 34.55 -6.75
C PHE A 159 2.40 34.31 -5.24
N ASP A 160 2.63 33.08 -4.79
CA ASP A 160 2.85 32.74 -3.38
C ASP A 160 4.23 33.22 -2.91
N LYS A 161 5.24 33.12 -3.79
CA LYS A 161 6.57 33.72 -3.56
C LYS A 161 6.48 35.25 -3.50
N MET A 162 5.65 35.89 -4.32
CA MET A 162 5.47 37.35 -4.29
C MET A 162 4.79 37.84 -3.02
N ARG A 163 3.73 37.17 -2.52
CA ARG A 163 3.09 37.58 -1.25
C ARG A 163 4.05 37.51 -0.06
N GLY A 164 4.89 36.48 0.00
CA GLY A 164 5.89 36.32 1.06
C GLY A 164 6.96 37.41 1.11
N VAL A 165 7.21 38.12 0.00
CA VAL A 165 8.15 39.25 -0.04
C VAL A 165 7.50 40.55 0.47
N PHE A 166 6.19 40.73 0.26
CA PHE A 166 5.47 41.94 0.67
C PHE A 166 5.00 41.94 2.15
N THR A 167 5.01 40.79 2.83
CA THR A 167 4.57 40.67 4.24
C THR A 167 5.70 40.37 5.24
N LYS A 168 6.96 40.65 4.89
CA LYS A 168 8.10 40.43 5.79
C LYS A 168 8.11 41.41 6.96
N ASN A 169 7.49 41.01 8.07
CA ASN A 169 7.71 41.62 9.37
C ASN A 169 9.07 41.12 9.94
N PRO A 170 10.08 41.97 10.16
CA PRO A 170 11.45 41.55 10.49
C PRO A 170 11.61 40.86 11.85
N PHE A 171 10.54 40.77 12.65
CA PHE A 171 10.52 40.09 13.97
C PHE A 171 9.66 38.82 14.00
N ALA A 172 9.00 38.46 12.90
CA ALA A 172 8.27 37.20 12.83
C ALA A 172 9.28 36.05 12.68
N LYS A 173 9.38 35.19 13.70
CA LYS A 173 10.06 33.89 13.59
C LYS A 173 9.48 33.20 12.35
N GLU A 174 10.30 33.00 11.31
CA GLU A 174 9.92 32.16 10.18
C GLU A 174 9.74 30.74 10.72
N GLU A 175 8.53 30.40 11.13
CA GLU A 175 8.10 29.00 11.16
C GLU A 175 8.10 28.56 9.70
N LYS A 176 9.26 28.09 9.21
CA LYS A 176 9.33 27.24 8.03
C LYS A 176 8.61 25.93 8.39
N LYS A 177 7.29 25.98 8.50
CA LYS A 177 6.41 24.87 8.19
C LYS A 177 6.53 24.69 6.68
N LEU A 178 7.66 24.14 6.25
CA LEU A 178 7.76 23.40 5.01
C LEU A 178 6.73 22.28 5.17
N LYS A 179 5.48 22.58 4.81
CA LYS A 179 4.53 21.57 4.39
C LYS A 179 5.12 21.03 3.09
N LEU A 180 6.18 20.21 3.21
CA LEU A 180 6.55 19.32 2.14
C LEU A 180 5.33 18.42 2.01
N VAL A 181 4.44 18.79 1.11
CA VAL A 181 3.31 17.94 0.76
C VAL A 181 3.96 16.69 0.21
N GLN A 182 3.87 15.59 0.94
CA GLN A 182 4.40 14.31 0.50
C GLN A 182 3.73 14.01 -0.85
N THR A 183 4.51 13.94 -1.91
CA THR A 183 4.03 13.60 -3.26
C THR A 183 4.64 12.29 -3.70
N PHE A 184 4.00 11.62 -4.66
CA PHE A 184 4.57 10.39 -5.20
C PHE A 184 5.91 10.64 -5.91
N ALA A 185 6.06 11.76 -6.62
CA ALA A 185 7.33 12.12 -7.28
C ALA A 185 8.50 12.26 -6.30
N SER A 186 8.24 12.72 -5.08
CA SER A 186 9.25 12.92 -4.04
C SER A 186 9.48 11.69 -3.15
N ASN A 187 8.72 10.60 -3.31
CA ASN A 187 8.71 9.53 -2.32
C ASN A 187 8.55 8.11 -2.92
N GLN A 188 9.65 7.36 -2.91
CA GLN A 188 9.75 6.02 -3.51
C GLN A 188 8.87 4.98 -2.80
N ASP A 189 8.70 5.07 -1.48
CA ASP A 189 7.84 4.17 -0.68
C ASP A 189 6.38 4.16 -1.16
N LEU A 190 5.89 5.28 -1.71
CA LEU A 190 4.54 5.43 -2.21
C LEU A 190 4.35 4.70 -3.55
N LEU A 191 5.40 4.64 -4.39
CA LEU A 191 5.39 3.81 -5.61
C LEU A 191 5.29 2.33 -5.23
N ASP A 192 6.09 1.92 -4.25
CA ASP A 192 6.06 0.57 -3.70
C ASP A 192 4.70 0.24 -3.07
N THR A 193 4.07 1.22 -2.42
CA THR A 193 2.71 1.10 -1.88
C THR A 193 1.68 0.87 -2.98
N LEU A 194 1.82 1.53 -4.14
CA LEU A 194 0.93 1.28 -5.29
C LEU A 194 1.13 -0.12 -5.86
N TRP A 195 2.38 -0.61 -5.95
CA TRP A 195 2.67 -1.98 -6.37
C TRP A 195 2.12 -3.03 -5.39
N GLY A 196 2.31 -2.82 -4.09
CA GLY A 196 1.72 -3.66 -3.06
C GLY A 196 0.20 -3.74 -3.16
N TYR A 197 -0.45 -2.58 -3.33
CA TYR A 197 -1.90 -2.50 -3.51
C TYR A 197 -2.35 -3.24 -4.78
N TYR A 198 -1.59 -3.12 -5.87
CA TYR A 198 -1.82 -3.89 -7.09
C TYR A 198 -1.71 -5.41 -6.86
N PHE A 199 -0.69 -5.87 -6.14
CA PHE A 199 -0.51 -7.29 -5.83
C PHE A 199 -1.65 -7.88 -5.00
N ALA A 200 -2.24 -7.11 -4.09
CA ALA A 200 -3.36 -7.56 -3.27
C ALA A 200 -4.72 -7.54 -3.98
N THR A 201 -4.93 -6.59 -4.91
CA THR A 201 -6.25 -6.33 -5.49
C THR A 201 -6.39 -6.76 -6.95
N GLY A 202 -5.30 -6.80 -7.71
CA GLY A 202 -5.32 -6.89 -9.18
C GLY A 202 -5.92 -5.66 -9.89
N SER A 203 -6.29 -4.60 -9.15
CA SER A 203 -6.88 -3.39 -9.72
C SER A 203 -5.88 -2.65 -10.59
N HIS A 204 -6.27 -2.17 -11.77
CA HIS A 204 -5.36 -1.41 -12.64
C HIS A 204 -5.15 0.04 -12.19
N LEU A 205 -5.96 0.53 -11.24
CA LEU A 205 -5.88 1.92 -10.77
C LEU A 205 -4.49 2.33 -10.24
N PRO A 206 -3.79 1.52 -9.41
CA PRO A 206 -2.44 1.86 -8.97
C PRO A 206 -1.44 1.91 -10.13
N VAL A 207 -1.57 1.02 -11.12
CA VAL A 207 -0.71 0.99 -12.32
C VAL A 207 -0.95 2.24 -13.16
N LEU A 208 -2.21 2.62 -13.40
CA LEU A 208 -2.54 3.86 -14.10
C LEU A 208 -1.97 5.08 -13.40
N ARG A 209 -2.02 5.11 -12.06
CA ARG A 209 -1.44 6.18 -11.26
C ARG A 209 0.09 6.24 -11.41
N ILE A 210 0.76 5.09 -11.45
CA ILE A 210 2.19 4.99 -11.76
C ILE A 210 2.48 5.54 -13.16
N MET A 211 1.70 5.14 -14.16
CA MET A 211 1.87 5.62 -15.53
C MET A 211 1.71 7.13 -15.64
N GLN A 212 0.75 7.74 -14.94
CA GLN A 212 0.50 9.19 -14.94
C GLN A 212 1.67 10.02 -14.38
N MET A 213 2.61 9.41 -13.65
CA MET A 213 3.82 10.09 -13.18
C MET A 213 4.94 10.09 -14.23
N LEU A 214 4.83 9.29 -15.28
CA LEU A 214 5.87 9.20 -16.29
C LEU A 214 5.86 10.47 -17.17
N PRO A 215 7.04 11.02 -17.51
CA PRO A 215 7.17 12.30 -18.23
C PRO A 215 6.39 12.38 -19.55
N TRP A 216 6.17 11.23 -20.18
CA TRP A 216 5.60 11.08 -21.52
C TRP A 216 4.07 10.99 -21.55
N THR A 217 3.41 11.05 -20.39
CA THR A 217 1.94 10.99 -20.29
C THR A 217 1.26 12.35 -20.33
N LYS A 218 2.02 13.43 -20.51
CA LYS A 218 1.57 14.83 -20.60
C LYS A 218 1.67 15.38 -22.01
#